data_AF-B8BQ28-F1
#
_entry.id   AF-B8BQ28-F1
#
_cell.length_a   1.000
_cell.length_b   1.000
_cell.length_c   1.000
_cell.angle_alpha   90.00
_cell.angle_beta   90.00
_cell.angle_gamma   90.00
#
_symmetry.space_group_name_H-M   'P 1'
#
loop_
_entity.id
_entity.type
_entity.pdbx_description
1 polymer ?
#
loop_
_entity_poly.entity_id
_entity_poly.type
_entity_poly.pdbx_seq_one_letter_code
_entity_poly.pdbx_strand_id
1 'polypeptide(L)'
;MSLNPSIEHTPSPQPTQGPVESTASPSESSVPTLPESMSPSFSLQPTKKPLSSETDFPFPSPSSPPVISPSPVASTQVYMDWVLLKCVASCEGPPPCGGKAQVWNELFDSVADCCTNYFTSSTLVTKCLAPDIRNSISPTTVPLSHMPTTTSHWFMNYDDMECVLDNDSRQPWQKLYSSKVICCQSNGVVCT
;
A
#
# COMPACT_ATOMS: atom_id res chain seq x y z
N MET A 1 1.49 -66.40 -26.84
CA MET A 1 0.19 -65.75 -26.64
C MET A 1 0.50 -64.28 -26.38
N SER A 2 0.60 -63.48 -27.45
CA SER A 2 0.99 -62.07 -27.36
C SER A 2 -0.26 -61.24 -27.58
N LEU A 3 -0.74 -60.59 -26.51
CA LEU A 3 -1.91 -59.73 -26.53
C LEU A 3 -1.50 -58.30 -26.91
N ASN A 4 -2.21 -57.79 -27.91
CA ASN A 4 -2.12 -56.48 -28.51
C ASN A 4 -3.06 -55.52 -27.74
N PRO A 5 -2.64 -54.31 -27.30
CA PRO A 5 -3.60 -53.32 -26.82
C PRO A 5 -3.97 -52.31 -27.92
N SER A 6 -5.28 -52.27 -28.18
CA SER A 6 -6.00 -51.30 -29.04
C SER A 6 -5.71 -49.85 -28.67
N ILE A 7 -5.54 -49.02 -29.70
CA ILE A 7 -5.53 -47.56 -29.61
C ILE A 7 -6.97 -47.08 -29.92
N GLU A 8 -7.74 -46.72 -28.89
CA GLU A 8 -9.01 -46.02 -29.05
C GLU A 8 -8.76 -44.56 -29.45
N HIS A 9 -9.42 -44.13 -30.53
CA HIS A 9 -9.47 -42.76 -31.00
C HIS A 9 -10.60 -42.02 -30.29
N THR A 10 -10.27 -40.99 -29.51
CA THR A 10 -11.27 -40.07 -28.93
C THR A 10 -11.55 -38.94 -29.94
N PRO A 11 -12.82 -38.70 -30.33
CA PRO A 11 -13.18 -37.62 -31.25
C PRO A 11 -13.14 -36.23 -30.58
N SER A 12 -12.72 -35.26 -31.37
CA SER A 12 -12.61 -33.83 -31.05
C SER A 12 -13.99 -33.16 -30.88
N PRO A 13 -14.21 -32.28 -29.89
CA PRO A 13 -15.47 -31.55 -29.76
C PRO A 13 -15.55 -30.36 -30.72
N GLN A 14 -16.62 -30.33 -31.51
CA GLN A 14 -17.00 -29.24 -32.41
C GLN A 14 -17.66 -28.10 -31.61
N PRO A 15 -17.35 -26.81 -31.88
CA PRO A 15 -17.97 -25.69 -31.19
C PRO A 15 -19.40 -25.45 -31.69
N THR A 16 -20.35 -25.54 -30.77
CA THR A 16 -21.77 -25.18 -30.95
C THR A 16 -21.88 -23.66 -31.07
N GLN A 17 -22.28 -23.17 -32.25
CA GLN A 17 -22.68 -21.79 -32.45
C GLN A 17 -24.06 -21.55 -31.82
N GLY A 18 -24.11 -20.67 -30.81
CA GLY A 18 -25.35 -20.22 -30.18
C GLY A 18 -25.98 -19.03 -30.93
N PRO A 19 -27.30 -18.78 -30.74
CA PRO A 19 -28.08 -17.83 -31.53
C PRO A 19 -27.82 -16.38 -31.13
N VAL A 20 -27.77 -15.52 -32.15
CA VAL A 20 -27.83 -14.06 -32.04
C VAL A 20 -29.20 -13.64 -31.53
N GLU A 21 -29.27 -13.08 -30.33
CA GLU A 21 -30.45 -12.35 -29.86
C GLU A 21 -30.08 -10.89 -29.62
N SER A 22 -30.58 -10.06 -30.53
CA SER A 22 -30.61 -8.61 -30.40
C SER A 22 -31.64 -8.24 -29.33
N THR A 23 -31.27 -7.45 -28.33
CA THR A 23 -32.26 -6.69 -27.55
C THR A 23 -31.67 -5.35 -27.12
N ALA A 24 -32.53 -4.35 -27.28
CA ALA A 24 -32.33 -2.92 -27.33
C ALA A 24 -31.78 -2.26 -26.05
N SER A 25 -31.18 -1.08 -26.26
CA SER A 25 -31.08 0.01 -25.30
C SER A 25 -32.45 0.44 -24.76
N PRO A 26 -32.46 0.96 -23.53
CA PRO A 26 -33.13 2.22 -23.25
C PRO A 26 -32.19 3.26 -22.62
N SER A 27 -32.34 4.49 -23.10
CA SER A 27 -31.89 5.73 -22.47
C SER A 27 -32.70 6.02 -21.20
N GLU A 28 -32.04 6.65 -20.21
CA GLU A 28 -32.48 7.79 -19.38
C GLU A 28 -31.70 7.77 -18.06
N SER A 29 -30.84 8.75 -17.80
CA SER A 29 -31.19 10.09 -17.31
C SER A 29 -31.72 10.04 -15.88
N SER A 30 -30.85 10.33 -14.91
CA SER A 30 -31.15 11.15 -13.74
C SER A 30 -29.85 11.40 -12.97
N VAL A 31 -29.32 12.61 -13.16
CA VAL A 31 -28.27 13.22 -12.34
C VAL A 31 -28.92 13.70 -11.03
N PRO A 32 -28.48 13.26 -9.85
CA PRO A 32 -28.86 13.91 -8.61
C PRO A 32 -27.96 15.12 -8.37
N THR A 33 -28.60 16.28 -8.37
CA THR A 33 -28.11 17.61 -7.99
C THR A 33 -27.40 17.61 -6.63
N LEU A 34 -26.17 18.14 -6.62
CA LEU A 34 -25.41 18.55 -5.43
C LEU A 34 -26.19 19.62 -4.63
N PRO A 35 -26.41 19.48 -3.32
CA PRO A 35 -26.65 20.64 -2.47
C PRO A 35 -25.32 21.28 -2.05
N GLU A 36 -25.29 22.58 -2.32
CA GLU A 36 -24.35 23.60 -1.87
C GLU A 36 -23.96 23.54 -0.39
N SER A 37 -22.71 23.93 -0.15
CA SER A 37 -22.32 24.99 0.77
C SER A 37 -22.89 24.95 2.20
N MET A 38 -22.00 24.66 3.16
CA MET A 38 -21.96 25.37 4.44
C MET A 38 -20.60 25.16 5.12
N SER A 39 -19.78 26.20 5.09
CA SER A 39 -18.77 26.54 6.09
C SER A 39 -19.21 27.86 6.76
N PRO A 40 -18.62 28.33 7.86
CA PRO A 40 -17.98 27.65 9.00
C PRO A 40 -18.56 28.17 10.34
N SER A 41 -18.15 27.64 11.49
CA SER A 41 -18.07 28.47 12.69
C SER A 41 -16.99 27.99 13.65
N PHE A 42 -16.00 28.85 13.83
CA PHE A 42 -15.03 28.83 14.91
C PHE A 42 -15.75 28.86 16.26
N SER A 43 -15.27 28.07 17.22
CA SER A 43 -15.51 28.32 18.64
C SER A 43 -14.20 28.13 19.39
N LEU A 44 -13.52 29.25 19.62
CA LEU A 44 -12.41 29.40 20.54
C LEU A 44 -12.94 29.21 21.97
N GLN A 45 -12.41 28.26 22.75
CA GLN A 45 -12.29 28.49 24.19
C GLN A 45 -11.00 27.90 24.80
N PRO A 46 -10.40 28.61 25.78
CA PRO A 46 -9.13 28.27 26.41
C PRO A 46 -9.34 27.58 27.76
N THR A 47 -8.50 26.59 28.11
CA THR A 47 -8.48 26.10 29.49
C THR A 47 -7.07 25.81 30.01
N LYS A 48 -6.71 26.70 30.92
CA LYS A 48 -5.63 26.75 31.93
C LYS A 48 -5.15 25.40 32.50
N LYS A 49 -3.81 25.31 32.63
CA LYS A 49 -2.93 24.84 33.73
C LYS A 49 -3.49 23.94 34.86
N PRO A 50 -2.63 23.04 35.41
CA PRO A 50 -1.90 23.31 36.69
C PRO A 50 -0.41 22.90 36.59
N LEU A 51 0.59 23.72 36.91
CA LEU A 51 1.15 24.13 38.22
C LEU A 51 1.23 23.01 39.28
N SER A 52 2.45 22.50 39.49
CA SER A 52 3.07 21.91 40.72
C SER A 52 4.22 20.99 40.25
N SER A 53 5.40 20.87 40.85
CA SER A 53 5.99 21.42 42.07
C SER A 53 7.51 21.27 41.90
N GLU A 54 8.28 22.31 42.21
CA GLU A 54 9.72 22.23 42.30
C GLU A 54 10.10 21.41 43.54
N THR A 55 10.99 20.44 43.37
CA THR A 55 11.69 19.78 44.48
C THR A 55 13.16 19.81 44.15
N ASP A 56 13.82 20.77 44.78
CA ASP A 56 15.26 21.02 44.80
C ASP A 56 15.94 19.89 45.60
N PHE A 57 16.82 19.14 44.94
CA PHE A 57 17.77 18.24 45.59
C PHE A 57 19.16 18.48 45.01
N PRO A 58 20.16 18.89 45.83
CA PRO A 58 21.55 18.92 45.41
C PRO A 58 22.16 17.53 45.62
N PHE A 59 22.50 16.83 44.54
CA PHE A 59 23.37 15.65 44.61
C PHE A 59 24.48 15.69 43.56
N PRO A 60 25.72 15.32 43.93
CA PRO A 60 26.94 15.63 43.20
C PRO A 60 27.16 14.76 41.96
N SER A 61 27.81 15.36 40.96
CA SER A 61 28.42 14.70 39.80
C SER A 61 29.25 13.48 40.21
N PRO A 62 29.17 12.40 39.43
CA PRO A 62 30.11 12.30 38.31
C PRO A 62 29.54 11.65 37.04
N SER A 63 30.24 11.93 35.94
CA SER A 63 30.30 11.13 34.71
C SER A 63 29.18 11.29 33.67
N SER A 64 29.64 11.78 32.52
CA SER A 64 29.06 11.73 31.18
C SER A 64 27.88 12.66 30.91
N PRO A 65 28.00 13.61 29.95
CA PRO A 65 26.84 14.33 29.46
C PRO A 65 25.91 13.31 28.80
N PRO A 66 24.60 13.25 29.14
CA PRO A 66 23.66 12.72 28.19
C PRO A 66 23.79 13.63 26.97
N VAL A 67 24.25 13.08 25.86
CA VAL A 67 23.99 13.68 24.56
C VAL A 67 22.48 13.64 24.45
N ILE A 68 21.82 14.68 24.97
CA ILE A 68 20.46 15.07 24.62
C ILE A 68 20.61 15.48 23.16
N SER A 69 20.73 14.46 22.31
CA SER A 69 20.43 14.59 20.90
C SER A 69 19.04 15.21 20.91
N PRO A 70 18.84 16.40 20.32
CA PRO A 70 17.51 16.89 20.09
C PRO A 70 16.89 15.84 19.17
N SER A 71 16.23 14.85 19.77
CA SER A 71 15.29 14.02 19.06
C SER A 71 14.41 15.07 18.41
N PRO A 72 14.37 15.14 17.06
CA PRO A 72 13.48 16.08 16.41
C PRO A 72 12.15 15.85 17.10
N VAL A 73 11.51 16.94 17.52
CA VAL A 73 10.17 16.92 18.08
C VAL A 73 9.28 16.41 16.95
N ALA A 74 9.35 15.11 16.72
CA ALA A 74 8.57 14.39 15.77
C ALA A 74 7.17 14.65 16.29
N SER A 75 6.40 15.37 15.49
CA SER A 75 5.00 15.54 15.79
C SER A 75 4.49 14.13 16.11
N THR A 76 4.05 13.91 17.35
CA THR A 76 3.62 12.60 17.84
C THR A 76 2.38 12.11 17.09
N GLN A 77 1.83 12.96 16.24
CA GLN A 77 0.69 12.69 15.41
C GLN A 77 1.05 11.85 14.18
N VAL A 78 0.28 10.80 13.99
CA VAL A 78 0.38 9.87 12.86
C VAL A 78 -0.88 9.94 12.01
N TYR A 79 -0.77 9.62 10.73
CA TYR A 79 -1.91 9.51 9.81
C TYR A 79 -1.80 8.26 8.94
N MET A 80 -2.92 7.86 8.32
CA MET A 80 -2.96 6.71 7.43
C MET A 80 -2.35 7.04 6.07
N ASP A 81 -1.28 6.34 5.71
CA ASP A 81 -0.79 6.28 4.34
C ASP A 81 -1.51 5.15 3.60
N TRP A 82 -2.44 5.52 2.72
CA TRP A 82 -3.24 4.58 1.93
C TRP A 82 -2.44 3.86 0.84
N VAL A 83 -1.28 4.38 0.44
CA VAL A 83 -0.40 3.73 -0.54
C VAL A 83 0.33 2.56 0.12
N LEU A 84 0.77 2.77 1.35
CA LEU A 84 1.47 1.74 2.14
C LEU A 84 0.52 0.87 2.97
N LEU A 85 -0.73 1.31 3.16
CA LEU A 85 -1.70 0.75 4.11
C LEU A 85 -1.14 0.69 5.55
N LYS A 86 -0.46 1.77 5.96
CA LYS A 86 0.20 1.89 7.27
C LYS A 86 0.05 3.28 7.84
N CYS A 87 0.03 3.35 9.16
CA CYS A 87 0.04 4.62 9.88
C CYS A 87 1.48 5.13 10.02
N VAL A 88 1.73 6.34 9.51
CA VAL A 88 3.05 6.96 9.42
C VAL A 88 3.08 8.28 10.20
N ALA A 89 4.24 8.66 10.72
CA ALA A 89 4.37 9.90 11.48
C ALA A 89 4.32 11.13 10.56
N SER A 90 3.62 12.17 11.01
CA SER A 90 3.59 13.47 10.33
C SER A 90 4.89 14.23 10.60
N CYS A 91 5.95 13.85 9.89
CA CYS A 91 7.26 14.49 9.95
C CYS A 91 7.92 14.57 8.58
N GLU A 92 8.91 15.44 8.44
CA GLU A 92 9.77 15.53 7.26
C GLU A 92 11.05 14.74 7.52
N GLY A 93 11.40 13.82 6.63
CA GLY A 93 12.62 13.04 6.75
C GLY A 93 12.51 11.64 6.18
N PRO A 94 13.54 10.80 6.40
CA PRO A 94 13.49 9.40 6.05
C PRO A 94 12.44 8.66 6.89
N PRO A 95 12.02 7.45 6.48
CA PRO A 95 11.12 6.61 7.27
C PRO A 95 11.61 6.46 8.71
N PRO A 96 10.70 6.51 9.70
CA PRO A 96 9.25 6.30 9.58
C PRO A 96 8.42 7.55 9.23
N CYS A 97 9.04 8.66 8.84
CA CYS A 97 8.31 9.84 8.38
C CYS A 97 7.54 9.58 7.09
N GLY A 98 6.24 9.85 7.10
CA GLY A 98 5.36 9.78 5.93
C GLY A 98 5.33 11.05 5.09
N GLY A 99 5.95 12.12 5.60
CA GLY A 99 5.82 13.47 5.06
C GLY A 99 4.84 14.31 5.89
N LYS A 100 4.53 15.50 5.37
CA LYS A 100 3.55 16.40 5.98
C LYS A 100 2.15 15.86 5.76
N ALA A 101 1.42 15.67 6.86
CA ALA A 101 0.01 15.34 6.79
C ALA A 101 -0.77 16.42 6.02
N GLN A 102 -1.71 15.98 5.19
CA GLN A 102 -2.62 16.85 4.46
C GLN A 102 -3.79 17.26 5.36
N VAL A 103 -4.51 18.33 4.98
CA VAL A 103 -5.63 18.86 5.78
C VAL A 103 -6.82 17.90 5.92
N TRP A 104 -6.91 16.89 5.03
CA TRP A 104 -7.93 15.85 5.08
C TRP A 104 -7.45 14.57 5.77
N ASN A 105 -6.20 14.53 6.23
CA ASN A 105 -5.70 13.39 7.00
C ASN A 105 -6.16 13.53 8.44
N GLU A 106 -6.77 12.48 8.95
CA GLU A 106 -7.03 12.35 10.38
C GLU A 106 -5.72 12.03 11.11
N LEU A 107 -5.47 12.78 12.17
CA LEU A 107 -4.24 12.71 12.96
C LEU A 107 -4.54 12.01 14.28
N PHE A 108 -3.77 10.97 14.57
CA PHE A 108 -3.89 10.17 15.79
C PHE A 108 -2.64 10.34 16.63
N ASP A 109 -2.75 10.27 17.96
CA ASP A 109 -1.59 10.36 18.85
C ASP A 109 -0.73 9.10 18.87
N SER A 110 -1.23 7.98 18.32
CA SER A 110 -0.52 6.71 18.29
C SER A 110 -0.81 5.91 17.01
N VAL A 111 0.19 5.13 16.59
CA VAL A 111 0.06 4.17 15.47
C VAL A 111 -1.03 3.13 15.77
N ALA A 112 -1.17 2.72 17.03
CA ALA A 112 -2.16 1.75 17.45
C ALA A 112 -3.60 2.25 17.28
N ASP A 113 -3.87 3.49 17.68
CA ASP A 113 -5.19 4.10 17.50
C ASP A 113 -5.51 4.29 16.02
N CYS A 114 -4.55 4.76 15.23
CA CYS A 114 -4.72 4.90 13.79
C CYS A 114 -5.05 3.56 13.11
N CYS A 115 -4.29 2.50 13.41
CA CYS A 115 -4.52 1.19 12.80
C CYS A 115 -5.87 0.57 13.22
N THR A 116 -6.27 0.73 14.48
CA THR A 116 -7.54 0.15 14.99
C THR A 116 -8.77 0.93 14.54
N ASN A 117 -8.62 2.23 14.22
CA ASN A 117 -9.72 3.05 13.70
C ASN A 117 -10.03 2.70 12.24
N TYR A 118 -9.00 2.54 11.40
CA TYR A 118 -9.20 2.25 9.96
C TYR A 118 -9.39 0.78 9.62
N PHE A 119 -8.91 -0.15 10.44
CA PHE A 119 -9.01 -1.58 10.16
C PHE A 119 -9.81 -2.32 11.22
N THR A 120 -10.92 -2.94 10.81
CA THR A 120 -11.71 -3.84 11.67
C THR A 120 -11.14 -5.26 11.74
N SER A 121 -10.42 -5.68 10.70
CA SER A 121 -9.79 -7.00 10.64
C SER A 121 -8.51 -7.02 11.48
N SER A 122 -8.46 -7.91 12.46
CA SER A 122 -7.24 -8.14 13.27
C SER A 122 -6.01 -8.42 12.40
N THR A 123 -6.17 -9.11 11.25
CA THR A 123 -5.05 -9.40 10.35
C THR A 123 -4.47 -8.13 9.73
N LEU A 124 -5.32 -7.16 9.38
CA LEU A 124 -4.87 -5.89 8.81
C LEU A 124 -4.27 -4.98 9.89
N VAL A 125 -4.86 -4.96 11.09
CA VAL A 125 -4.29 -4.25 12.24
C VAL A 125 -2.87 -4.76 12.54
N THR A 126 -2.64 -6.08 12.56
CA THR A 126 -1.31 -6.65 12.77
C THR A 126 -0.32 -6.26 11.67
N LYS A 127 -0.76 -6.20 10.40
CA LYS A 127 0.08 -5.76 9.28
C LYS A 127 0.40 -4.26 9.34
N CYS A 128 -0.56 -3.45 9.75
CA CYS A 128 -0.40 -2.01 9.94
C CYS A 128 0.61 -1.71 11.06
N LEU A 129 0.51 -2.44 12.18
CA LEU A 129 1.43 -2.34 13.32
C LEU A 129 2.81 -2.96 13.08
N ALA A 130 2.98 -3.75 12.02
CA ALA A 130 4.24 -4.44 11.77
C ALA A 130 5.36 -3.43 11.45
N PRO A 131 6.53 -3.54 12.10
CA PRO A 131 7.66 -2.68 11.80
C PRO A 131 8.06 -2.81 10.33
N ASP A 132 8.51 -1.72 9.72
CA ASP A 132 8.89 -1.73 8.32
C ASP A 132 10.22 -2.47 8.12
N ILE A 133 10.15 -3.77 7.85
CA ILE A 133 11.33 -4.62 7.63
C ILE A 133 12.10 -4.17 6.37
N ARG A 134 11.46 -3.44 5.45
CA ARG A 134 12.15 -2.91 4.26
C ARG A 134 13.12 -1.78 4.58
N ASN A 135 12.92 -1.07 5.69
CA ASN A 135 13.75 0.07 6.08
C ASN A 135 14.73 -0.23 7.22
N SER A 136 14.73 -1.46 7.76
CA SER A 136 15.76 -1.94 8.68
C SER A 136 16.94 -2.59 7.96
N ILE A 137 17.20 -2.24 6.70
CA ILE A 137 18.54 -2.44 6.12
C ILE A 137 19.30 -1.15 6.41
N SER A 138 19.86 -1.07 7.61
CA SER A 138 20.93 -0.10 7.88
C SER A 138 21.95 -0.26 6.76
N PRO A 139 22.38 0.81 6.06
CA PRO A 139 23.33 0.70 4.96
C PRO A 139 24.66 0.25 5.54
N THR A 140 24.83 -1.06 5.69
CA THR A 140 26.14 -1.66 5.82
C THR A 140 26.76 -1.46 4.46
N THR A 141 27.72 -0.54 4.41
CA THR A 141 28.67 -0.32 3.33
C THR A 141 29.30 -1.65 2.91
N VAL A 142 28.61 -2.41 2.06
CA VAL A 142 29.20 -3.51 1.31
C VAL A 142 29.52 -2.94 -0.07
N PRO A 143 30.78 -3.01 -0.54
CA PRO A 143 31.16 -2.45 -1.82
C PRO A 143 30.45 -3.18 -2.96
N LEU A 144 29.41 -2.51 -3.46
CA LEU A 144 29.09 -2.29 -4.85
C LEU A 144 29.81 -3.22 -5.86
N SER A 145 29.25 -4.41 -6.05
CA SER A 145 29.39 -5.13 -7.32
C SER A 145 28.04 -5.08 -8.02
N HIS A 146 27.81 -3.97 -8.73
CA HIS A 146 26.67 -3.80 -9.63
C HIS A 146 26.80 -4.77 -10.80
N MET A 147 26.13 -5.91 -10.72
CA MET A 147 25.56 -6.53 -11.90
C MET A 147 24.10 -6.09 -11.98
N PRO A 148 23.66 -5.41 -13.06
CA PRO A 148 22.25 -5.13 -13.25
C PRO A 148 21.53 -6.47 -13.37
N THR A 149 20.90 -6.91 -12.30
CA THR A 149 19.97 -8.02 -12.38
C THR A 149 18.70 -7.42 -12.95
N THR A 150 18.67 -7.25 -14.28
CA THR A 150 17.46 -6.98 -15.06
C THR A 150 16.50 -8.12 -14.77
N THR A 151 15.77 -7.98 -13.67
CA THR A 151 14.70 -8.88 -13.30
C THR A 151 13.61 -8.58 -14.31
N SER A 152 13.44 -9.49 -15.26
CA SER A 152 12.43 -9.42 -16.30
C SER A 152 11.04 -9.45 -15.66
N HIS A 153 10.46 -8.27 -15.39
CA HIS A 153 9.10 -8.15 -14.90
C HIS A 153 8.11 -8.19 -16.06
N TRP A 154 7.00 -8.88 -15.87
CA TRP A 154 5.93 -9.02 -16.86
C TRP A 154 4.66 -8.35 -16.34
N PHE A 155 3.89 -7.71 -17.22
CA PHE A 155 2.60 -7.14 -16.88
C PHE A 155 1.57 -7.42 -17.97
N MET A 156 0.29 -7.33 -17.60
CA MET A 156 -0.82 -7.53 -18.54
C MET A 156 -1.04 -6.24 -19.34
N ASN A 157 -0.81 -6.30 -20.65
CA ASN A 157 -1.30 -5.28 -21.57
C ASN A 157 -2.78 -5.61 -21.87
N TYR A 158 -3.68 -4.71 -21.47
CA TYR A 158 -5.11 -4.92 -21.64
C TYR A 158 -5.61 -4.55 -23.04
N ASP A 159 -4.84 -3.78 -23.80
CA ASP A 159 -5.18 -3.45 -25.19
C ASP A 159 -5.02 -4.68 -26.10
N ASP A 160 -3.93 -5.44 -25.91
CA ASP A 160 -3.62 -6.64 -26.70
C ASP A 160 -3.98 -7.95 -25.99
N MET A 161 -4.42 -7.88 -24.71
CA MET A 161 -4.64 -9.04 -23.83
C MET A 161 -3.42 -9.98 -23.73
N GLU A 162 -2.21 -9.42 -23.85
CA GLU A 162 -0.94 -10.16 -23.79
C GLU A 162 -0.11 -9.76 -22.56
N CYS A 163 0.56 -10.74 -21.97
CA CYS A 163 1.60 -10.50 -20.97
C CYS A 163 2.89 -10.05 -21.66
N VAL A 164 3.22 -8.77 -21.52
CA VAL A 164 4.39 -8.12 -22.13
C VAL A 164 5.48 -7.84 -21.10
N LEU A 165 6.72 -7.74 -21.57
CA LEU A 165 7.88 -7.43 -20.73
C LEU A 165 7.93 -5.92 -20.41
N ASP A 166 8.29 -5.57 -19.17
CA ASP A 166 8.49 -4.19 -18.74
C ASP A 166 9.67 -3.55 -19.50
N ASN A 167 9.35 -2.70 -20.49
CA ASN A 167 10.27 -1.92 -21.32
C ASN A 167 9.86 -0.43 -21.31
N ASP A 168 9.59 0.14 -20.12
CA ASP A 168 9.38 1.59 -19.88
C ASP A 168 8.01 2.22 -20.22
N SER A 169 7.03 1.50 -20.76
CA SER A 169 5.66 2.04 -20.99
C SER A 169 4.61 1.60 -19.95
N ARG A 170 5.05 1.31 -18.71
CA ARG A 170 4.17 0.80 -17.66
C ARG A 170 3.43 1.92 -16.94
N GLN A 171 2.14 1.70 -16.68
CA GLN A 171 1.38 2.49 -15.73
C GLN A 171 1.72 2.08 -14.28
N PRO A 172 1.74 3.02 -13.31
CA PRO A 172 2.16 2.72 -11.94
C PRO A 172 1.22 1.75 -11.21
N TRP A 173 -0.02 1.61 -11.65
CA TRP A 173 -1.04 0.74 -11.07
C TRP A 173 -1.02 -0.69 -11.62
N GLN A 174 -0.21 -1.00 -12.63
CA GLN A 174 -0.17 -2.33 -13.22
C GLN A 174 0.55 -3.34 -12.32
N LYS A 175 -0.08 -4.52 -12.15
CA LYS A 175 0.49 -5.63 -11.39
C LYS A 175 1.64 -6.26 -12.15
N LEU A 176 2.79 -6.36 -11.49
CA LEU A 176 3.98 -7.01 -12.01
C LEU A 176 4.04 -8.48 -11.59
N TYR A 177 4.53 -9.30 -12.51
CA TYR A 177 4.75 -10.72 -12.34
C TYR A 177 6.22 -11.04 -12.60
N SER A 178 6.73 -12.07 -11.93
CA SER A 178 8.12 -12.54 -12.10
C SER A 178 8.34 -13.38 -13.35
N SER A 179 7.28 -13.82 -14.03
CA SER A 179 7.36 -14.57 -15.29
C SER A 179 6.12 -14.37 -16.17
N LYS A 180 6.29 -14.53 -17.50
CA LYS A 180 5.20 -14.49 -18.49
C LYS A 180 4.09 -15.49 -18.13
N VAL A 181 4.50 -16.71 -17.74
CA VAL A 181 3.58 -17.81 -17.38
C VAL A 181 2.68 -17.45 -16.20
N ILE A 182 3.25 -16.88 -15.13
CA ILE A 182 2.46 -16.49 -13.94
C ILE A 182 1.50 -15.34 -14.30
N CYS A 183 1.94 -14.40 -15.13
CA CYS A 183 1.07 -13.34 -15.65
C CYS A 183 -0.12 -13.92 -16.42
N CYS A 184 0.11 -14.83 -17.37
CA CYS A 184 -0.95 -15.43 -18.17
C CYS A 184 -1.94 -16.24 -17.33
N GLN A 185 -1.41 -17.10 -16.46
CA GLN A 185 -2.23 -17.96 -15.59
C GLN A 185 -3.09 -17.14 -14.62
N SER A 186 -2.55 -16.04 -14.09
CA SER A 186 -3.27 -15.17 -13.16
C SER A 186 -4.39 -14.36 -13.82
N ASN A 187 -4.27 -14.10 -15.13
CA ASN A 187 -5.23 -13.28 -15.88
C ASN A 187 -6.10 -14.12 -16.84
N GLY A 188 -5.95 -15.45 -16.84
CA GLY A 188 -6.77 -16.36 -17.66
C GLY A 188 -6.54 -16.23 -19.17
N VAL A 189 -5.36 -15.75 -19.59
CA VAL A 189 -5.00 -15.64 -21.01
C VAL A 189 -4.05 -16.76 -21.43
N VAL A 190 -4.16 -17.15 -22.70
CA VAL A 190 -3.28 -18.16 -23.29
C VAL A 190 -1.95 -17.49 -23.63
N CYS A 191 -0.90 -17.91 -22.95
CA CYS A 191 0.47 -17.55 -23.30
C CYS A 191 0.87 -18.24 -24.61
N THR A 192 0.98 -17.48 -25.70
CA THR A 192 1.65 -17.91 -26.94
C THR A 192 3.15 -17.63 -26.89
#